data_AF-A0A951E1H9-F1
#
_entry.id   AF-A0A951E1H9-F1
#
_cell.length_a   1.000
_cell.length_b   1.000
_cell.length_c   1.000
_cell.angle_alpha   90.00
_cell.angle_beta   90.00
_cell.angle_gamma   90.00
#
_symmetry.space_group_name_H-M   'P 1'
#
loop_
_entity.id
_entity.type
_entity.pdbx_description
1 polymer ?
#
loop_
_entity_poly.entity_id
_entity_poly.type
_entity_poly.pdbx_seq_one_letter_code
_entity_poly.pdbx_strand_id
1 'polypeptide(L)' 'MNIADVIAVPGRAGFFNRDLAAVKAGAKADGFAYPGRPVSPGFTRIVQPGTAISVMLVLEDGQVAFGDCMDVILSG' A
#
# COMPACT_ATOMS: atom_id res chain seq x y z
N MET A 1 -6.01 -5.89 -31.25
CA MET A 1 -5.80 -6.34 -29.87
C MET A 1 -6.33 -5.25 -28.96
N ASN A 2 -7.51 -5.44 -28.36
CA ASN A 2 -8.11 -4.50 -27.41
C ASN A 2 -8.22 -5.12 -26.01
N ILE A 3 -8.46 -4.26 -25.01
CA ILE A 3 -8.80 -4.68 -23.65
C ILE A 3 -10.31 -4.94 -23.61
N ALA A 4 -10.69 -6.15 -23.22
CA ALA A 4 -12.08 -6.58 -23.07
C ALA A 4 -12.64 -6.28 -21.67
N ASP A 5 -11.79 -6.33 -20.63
CA ASP A 5 -12.20 -6.06 -19.25
C ASP A 5 -11.02 -5.57 -18.38
N VAL A 6 -11.35 -4.91 -17.26
CA VAL A 6 -10.39 -4.42 -16.25
C VAL A 6 -10.83 -4.86 -14.86
N ILE A 7 -9.97 -5.62 -14.18
CA ILE A 7 -10.22 -6.10 -12.82
C ILE A 7 -9.22 -5.46 -11.87
N ALA A 8 -9.71 -4.87 -10.79
CA ALA A 8 -8.90 -4.31 -9.71
C ALA A 8 -9.13 -5.10 -8.41
N VAL A 9 -8.05 -5.59 -7.79
CA VAL A 9 -8.12 -6.41 -6.57
C VAL A 9 -7.19 -5.83 -5.50
N PRO A 10 -7.67 -5.62 -4.26
CA PRO A 10 -6.79 -5.18 -3.17
C PRO A 10 -5.78 -6.29 -2.83
N GLY A 11 -4.53 -5.89 -2.64
CA GLY A 11 -3.41 -6.76 -2.29
C GLY A 11 -2.61 -6.23 -1.10
N ARG A 12 -1.57 -6.97 -0.74
CA ARG A 12 -0.57 -6.56 0.25
C ARG A 12 0.72 -6.16 -0.46
N ALA A 13 1.32 -5.08 -0.01
CA ALA A 13 2.67 -4.73 -0.43
C ALA A 13 3.71 -5.62 0.29
N GLY A 14 4.96 -5.57 -0.17
CA GLY A 14 6.06 -6.32 0.44
C GLY A 14 6.51 -5.80 1.82
N PHE A 15 6.00 -4.65 2.26
CA PHE A 15 6.36 -4.05 3.54
C PHE A 15 5.22 -3.24 4.17
N PHE A 16 5.52 -2.50 5.23
CA PHE A 16 4.60 -1.65 5.98
C PHE A 16 4.77 -0.18 5.57
N ASN A 17 3.67 0.57 5.61
CA ASN A 17 3.71 2.03 5.61
C ASN A 17 4.05 2.52 7.03
N ARG A 18 4.83 3.60 7.10
CA ARG A 18 5.28 4.23 8.34
C ARG A 18 5.08 5.73 8.28
N ASP A 19 4.36 6.25 9.26
CA ASP A 19 4.12 7.67 9.42
C ASP A 19 5.42 8.39 9.81
N LEU A 20 6.09 8.97 8.81
CA LEU A 20 7.34 9.68 9.00
C LEU A 20 7.17 10.89 9.93
N ALA A 21 6.03 11.58 9.88
CA ALA A 21 5.79 12.76 10.70
C ALA A 21 5.72 12.38 12.19
N ALA A 22 5.03 11.29 12.52
CA ALA A 22 4.97 10.77 13.89
C ALA A 22 6.35 10.31 14.40
N VAL A 23 7.13 9.63 13.55
CA VAL A 23 8.51 9.21 13.88
C VAL A 23 9.39 10.43 14.13
N LYS A 24 9.34 11.46 13.27
CA LYS A 24 10.09 12.71 13.44
C LYS A 24 9.64 13.52 14.66
N ALA A 25 8.37 13.40 15.05
CA ALA A 25 7.83 14.00 16.27
C ALA A 25 8.24 13.25 17.55
N GLY A 26 9.04 12.19 17.44
CA GLY A 26 9.64 11.50 18.58
C GLY A 26 8.92 10.23 19.02
N ALA A 27 8.02 9.68 18.20
CA ALA A 27 7.44 8.36 18.47
C ALA A 27 8.53 7.32 18.70
N LYS A 28 8.37 6.51 19.75
CA LYS A 28 9.35 5.51 20.16
C LYS A 28 8.95 4.14 19.61
N ALA A 29 9.94 3.43 19.08
CA ALA A 29 9.76 2.05 18.66
C ALA A 29 9.55 1.15 19.89
N ASP A 30 8.66 0.17 19.74
CA ASP A 30 8.53 -0.99 20.62
C ASP A 30 8.64 -2.25 19.74
N GLY A 31 9.85 -2.80 19.66
CA GLY A 31 10.20 -3.77 18.62
C GLY A 31 10.03 -3.18 17.22
N PHE A 32 9.22 -3.84 16.39
CA PHE A 32 8.88 -3.36 15.03
C PHE A 32 7.76 -2.31 15.03
N ALA A 33 6.93 -2.29 16.07
CA ALA A 33 5.79 -1.40 16.18
C ALA A 33 6.21 -0.01 16.65
N TYR A 34 5.36 0.97 16.39
CA TYR A 34 5.44 2.30 17.00
C TYR A 34 4.08 2.55 17.68
N PRO A 35 3.96 2.30 19.00
CA PRO A 35 2.76 2.63 19.73
C PRO A 35 2.58 4.15 19.80
N GLY A 36 1.32 4.60 19.85
CA GLY A 36 0.96 6.01 19.87
C GLY A 36 -0.03 6.39 18.78
N ARG A 37 -0.17 7.70 18.55
CA ARG A 37 -1.10 8.25 17.55
C ARG A 37 -0.34 8.67 16.29
N PRO A 38 -0.84 8.33 15.09
CA PRO A 38 -0.30 8.91 13.86
C PRO A 38 -0.56 10.42 13.81
N VAL A 39 0.24 11.10 13.00
CA VAL A 39 0.21 12.53 12.70
C VAL A 39 -0.22 12.77 11.25
N SER A 40 0.21 11.92 10.32
CA SER A 40 -0.10 12.07 8.90
C SER A 40 -1.56 11.71 8.59
N PRO A 41 -2.31 12.50 7.80
CA PRO A 41 -3.65 12.13 7.36
C PRO A 41 -3.67 10.79 6.63
N GLY A 42 -4.73 10.00 6.80
CA GLY A 42 -4.86 8.66 6.21
C GLY A 42 -4.31 7.54 7.09
N PHE A 43 -3.29 7.82 7.91
CA PHE A 43 -2.75 6.84 8.84
C PHE A 43 -3.70 6.59 10.01
N THR A 44 -3.90 5.31 10.32
CA THR A 44 -4.65 4.86 11.51
C THR A 44 -3.72 4.32 12.61
N ARG A 45 -2.48 3.99 12.25
CA ARG A 45 -1.39 3.57 13.14
C ARG A 45 -0.07 4.10 12.59
N ILE A 46 0.91 4.39 13.46
CA ILE A 46 2.23 4.90 13.02
C ILE A 46 2.94 3.90 12.10
N VAL A 47 2.74 2.60 12.33
CA VAL A 47 3.11 1.53 11.40
C VAL A 47 1.84 0.77 11.03
N GLN A 48 1.54 0.70 9.74
CA GLN A 48 0.37 -0.03 9.22
C GLN A 48 0.77 -0.90 8.02
N PRO A 49 0.06 -2.01 7.74
CA PRO A 49 0.44 -2.87 6.64
C PRO A 49 0.37 -2.13 5.30
N GLY A 50 1.39 -2.31 4.46
CA GLY A 50 1.39 -1.77 3.11
C GLY A 50 0.34 -2.45 2.26
N THR A 51 -0.33 -1.65 1.43
CA THR A 51 -1.40 -2.10 0.54
C THR A 51 -0.98 -1.97 -0.90
N ALA A 52 -1.54 -2.83 -1.73
CA ALA A 52 -1.38 -2.80 -3.17
C ALA A 52 -2.74 -2.86 -3.85
N ILE A 53 -2.80 -2.50 -5.13
CA ILE A 53 -3.92 -2.86 -6.00
C ILE A 53 -3.36 -3.54 -7.23
N SER A 54 -3.68 -4.82 -7.41
CA SER A 54 -3.38 -5.52 -8.66
C SER A 54 -4.42 -5.13 -9.70
N VAL A 55 -3.94 -4.63 -10.84
CA VAL A 55 -4.74 -4.28 -12.01
C VAL A 55 -4.48 -5.33 -13.08
N MET A 56 -5.53 -6.01 -13.48
CA MET A 56 -5.51 -7.04 -14.53
C MET A 56 -6.31 -6.55 -15.73
N LEU A 57 -5.68 -6.56 -16.90
CA LEU A 57 -6.29 -6.23 -18.18
C LEU A 57 -6.56 -7.53 -18.92
N VAL A 58 -7.83 -7.91 -19.04
CA VAL A 58 -8.26 -9.08 -19.81
C VAL A 58 -8.37 -8.68 -21.27
N LEU A 59 -7.65 -9.37 -22.14
CA LEU A 59 -7.62 -9.08 -23.58
C LEU A 59 -8.64 -9.94 -24.32
N GLU A 60 -9.08 -9.48 -25.50
CA GLU A 60 -10.09 -10.18 -26.31
C GLU A 60 -9.69 -11.63 -26.71
N ASP A 61 -8.39 -11.94 -26.73
CA ASP A 61 -7.87 -13.27 -27.04
C ASP A 61 -7.70 -14.17 -25.80
N GLY A 62 -8.12 -13.70 -24.63
CA GLY A 62 -8.08 -14.44 -23.36
C GLY A 62 -6.79 -14.30 -22.57
N GLN A 63 -5.76 -13.60 -23.07
CA GLN A 63 -4.58 -13.29 -22.28
C GLN A 63 -4.89 -12.26 -21.18
N VAL A 64 -4.10 -12.29 -20.10
CA VAL A 64 -4.21 -11.33 -18.99
C VAL A 64 -2.87 -10.66 -18.75
N ALA A 65 -2.81 -9.36 -19.03
CA ALA A 65 -1.70 -8.52 -18.58
C ALA A 65 -1.98 -8.03 -17.16
N PHE A 66 -0.96 -7.97 -16.31
CA PHE A 66 -1.13 -7.53 -14.93
C PHE A 66 -0.03 -6.55 -14.50
N GLY A 67 -0.38 -5.64 -13.61
CA GLY A 67 0.54 -4.72 -12.96
C GLY A 67 -0.01 -4.28 -11.61
N ASP A 68 0.88 -3.97 -10.67
CA ASP A 68 0.50 -3.60 -9.32
C ASP A 68 0.71 -2.11 -9.06
N CYS A 69 -0.34 -1.44 -8.56
CA CYS A 69 -0.22 -0.14 -7.92
C CYS A 69 0.37 -0.33 -6.52
N MET A 70 1.54 0.26 -6.31
CA MET A 70 2.31 0.17 -5.08
C MET A 70 2.72 1.57 -4.64
N ASP A 71 3.03 1.71 -3.36
CA ASP A 71 3.52 2.96 -2.78
C ASP A 71 4.84 2.72 -2.02
N VAL A 72 5.34 3.75 -1.33
CA VAL A 72 6.62 3.68 -0.60
C VAL A 72 6.39 3.60 0.90
N ILE A 73 7.41 3.17 1.65
CA ILE A 73 7.37 3.02 3.11
C ILE A 73 6.92 4.28 3.87
N LEU A 74 7.03 5.49 3.30
CA LEU A 74 6.69 6.75 3.97
C LEU A 74 5.40 7.41 3.44
N SER A 75 4.63 6.70 2.62
CA SER A 75 3.25 7.01 2.23
C SER A 75 2.28 6.08 2.94
N GLY A 76 0.98 6.39 2.97
CA GLY A 76 -0.06 5.56 3.60
C GLY A 76 -1.25 6.36 4.11
#